data_AF-E9KTD8-F1
#
_entry.id   AF-E9KTD8-F1
#
_cell.length_a   1.000
_cell.length_b   1.000
_cell.length_c   1.000
_cell.angle_alpha   90.00
_cell.angle_beta   90.00
_cell.angle_gamma   90.00
#
_symmetry.space_group_name_H-M   'P 1'
#
loop_
_entity.id
_entity.type
_entity.pdbx_description
1 polymer ?
#
loop_
_entity_poly.entity_id
_entity_poly.type
_entity_poly.pdbx_seq_one_letter_code
_entity_poly.pdbx_strand_id
1 'polypeptide(L)'
;MKAFDLTAGRYLNVHQCVYFSAGQHYTAVLPNTPNVNFNTGTNVSNTADTKLNCGPGGGGWRLLLANSAVKSFDLAGNRYLNLHQCVWTSSGQYYMGVLPNTPNANFNTGTNASGTADTALNCRSGGGGWSLNPSDSAFLALGG
;
A
#
# COMPACT_ATOMS: atom_id res chain seq x y z
N MET A 1 -13.00 -14.74 -1.45
CA MET A 1 -12.23 -13.58 -0.95
C MET A 1 -12.09 -13.75 0.56
N LYS A 2 -10.91 -13.52 1.17
CA LYS A 2 -10.75 -13.60 2.63
C LYS A 2 -10.71 -12.18 3.17
N ALA A 3 -11.68 -11.83 4.01
CA ALA A 3 -11.74 -10.52 4.64
C ALA A 3 -10.81 -10.46 5.87
N PHE A 4 -10.27 -9.28 6.14
CA PHE A 4 -9.69 -9.00 7.46
C PHE A 4 -10.83 -8.66 8.42
N ASP A 5 -10.90 -9.38 9.54
CA ASP A 5 -11.71 -8.94 10.67
C ASP A 5 -10.97 -7.81 11.37
N LEU A 6 -11.40 -6.57 11.11
CA LEU A 6 -10.79 -5.37 11.69
C LEU A 6 -11.11 -5.19 13.18
N THR A 7 -12.02 -6.01 13.74
CA THR A 7 -12.33 -6.00 15.18
C THR A 7 -11.43 -6.96 15.98
N ALA A 8 -10.72 -7.86 15.31
CA ALA A 8 -9.84 -8.84 15.93
C ALA A 8 -8.55 -8.25 16.51
N GLY A 9 -8.27 -6.97 16.27
CA GLY A 9 -7.09 -6.29 16.80
C GLY A 9 -7.16 -4.77 16.61
N ARG A 10 -6.25 -4.08 17.28
CA ARG A 10 -6.15 -2.62 17.25
C ARG A 10 -5.60 -2.06 15.94
N TYR A 11 -4.65 -2.75 15.32
CA TYR A 11 -3.93 -2.25 14.16
C TYR A 11 -4.25 -3.06 12.93
N LEU A 12 -4.51 -2.36 11.82
CA LEU A 12 -4.28 -2.93 10.49
C LEU A 12 -2.84 -2.65 10.09
N ASN A 13 -2.02 -3.69 10.11
CA ASN A 13 -0.63 -3.64 9.67
C ASN A 13 -0.60 -3.90 8.17
N VAL A 14 -0.38 -2.86 7.35
CA VAL A 14 -0.31 -2.98 5.89
C VAL A 14 1.14 -3.07 5.47
N HIS A 15 1.49 -4.19 4.84
CA HIS A 15 2.78 -4.43 4.21
C HIS A 15 2.63 -4.27 2.70
N GLN A 16 3.11 -3.15 2.17
CA GLN A 16 3.19 -2.94 0.72
C GLN A 16 4.53 -3.44 0.22
N CYS A 17 4.51 -4.51 -0.56
CA CYS A 17 5.68 -5.11 -1.18
C CYS A 17 5.64 -4.84 -2.68
N VAL A 18 6.57 -4.02 -3.15
CA VAL A 18 6.69 -3.65 -4.57
C VAL A 18 7.80 -4.47 -5.20
N TYR A 19 7.49 -5.12 -6.30
CA TYR A 19 8.42 -5.92 -7.09
C TYR A 19 8.65 -5.27 -8.44
N PHE A 20 9.83 -5.51 -9.01
CA PHE A 20 10.23 -4.97 -10.30
C PHE A 20 10.72 -6.06 -11.24
N SER A 21 10.30 -6.01 -12.50
CA SER A 21 10.83 -6.82 -13.59
C SER A 21 10.67 -6.08 -14.92
N ALA A 22 11.74 -6.01 -15.71
CA ALA A 22 11.73 -5.42 -17.06
C ALA A 22 11.01 -4.06 -17.19
N GLY A 23 11.22 -3.15 -16.22
CA GLY A 23 10.59 -1.82 -16.20
C GLY A 23 9.24 -1.79 -15.45
N GLN A 24 8.57 -2.91 -15.28
CA GLN A 24 7.24 -2.97 -14.69
C GLN A 24 7.31 -3.03 -13.16
N HIS A 25 6.28 -2.47 -12.52
CA HIS A 25 6.09 -2.54 -11.08
C HIS A 25 4.89 -3.42 -10.76
N TYR A 26 5.04 -4.26 -9.74
CA TYR A 26 3.96 -5.10 -9.22
C TYR A 26 3.85 -4.89 -7.71
N THR A 27 2.68 -4.45 -7.26
CA THR A 27 2.42 -4.15 -5.85
C THR A 27 1.58 -5.25 -5.24
N ALA A 28 2.12 -5.94 -4.23
CA ALA A 28 1.39 -6.88 -3.40
C ALA A 28 1.12 -6.28 -2.02
N VAL A 29 -0.09 -6.52 -1.49
CA VAL A 29 -0.51 -6.08 -0.15
C VAL A 29 -1.18 -7.18 0.66
N LEU A 30 -1.49 -8.34 0.08
CA LEU A 30 -2.21 -9.42 0.77
C LEU A 30 -1.27 -10.58 1.14
N PRO A 31 -1.54 -11.30 2.24
CA PRO A 31 -0.64 -12.34 2.76
C PRO A 31 -0.95 -13.75 2.21
N ASN A 32 -1.93 -13.90 1.32
CA ASN A 32 -2.54 -15.19 0.99
C ASN A 32 -2.75 -15.41 -0.51
N THR A 33 -1.86 -14.86 -1.33
CA THR A 33 -1.83 -15.20 -2.76
C THR A 33 -1.42 -16.67 -2.94
N PRO A 34 -1.93 -17.38 -3.97
CA PRO A 34 -1.49 -18.74 -4.26
C PRO A 34 0.01 -18.84 -4.56
N ASN A 35 0.58 -17.80 -5.17
CA ASN A 35 2.03 -17.70 -5.39
C ASN A 35 2.69 -17.06 -4.17
N VAL A 36 3.04 -17.90 -3.20
CA VAL A 36 3.56 -17.49 -1.89
C VAL A 36 4.79 -16.59 -1.95
N ASN A 37 5.53 -16.58 -3.06
CA ASN A 37 6.68 -15.70 -3.27
C ASN A 37 6.33 -14.20 -3.23
N PHE A 38 5.05 -13.85 -3.41
CA PHE A 38 4.54 -12.48 -3.37
C PHE A 38 3.63 -12.21 -2.16
N ASN A 39 3.55 -13.14 -1.21
CA ASN A 39 2.82 -12.89 0.02
C ASN A 39 3.49 -11.79 0.85
N THR A 40 2.67 -11.03 1.54
CA THR A 40 3.10 -9.94 2.42
C THR A 40 2.85 -10.30 3.88
N GLY A 41 3.36 -9.47 4.79
CA GLY A 41 3.06 -9.58 6.22
C GLY A 41 1.71 -8.99 6.65
N THR A 42 0.87 -8.50 5.74
CA THR A 42 -0.34 -7.74 6.12
C THR A 42 -1.25 -8.54 7.05
N ASN A 43 -1.62 -7.93 8.18
CA ASN A 43 -2.41 -8.59 9.22
C ASN A 43 -3.22 -7.58 10.04
N VAL A 44 -4.12 -8.11 10.88
CA VAL A 44 -4.73 -7.38 11.98
C VAL A 44 -4.17 -7.95 13.29
N SER A 45 -3.68 -7.08 14.17
CA SER A 45 -3.18 -7.51 15.48
C SER A 45 -3.26 -6.38 16.52
N ASN A 46 -2.98 -6.71 17.78
CA ASN A 46 -2.89 -5.72 18.86
C ASN A 46 -1.54 -4.99 18.92
N THR A 47 -0.61 -5.33 18.04
CA THR A 47 0.75 -4.78 18.01
C THR A 47 1.02 -4.12 16.66
N ALA A 48 1.61 -2.93 16.69
CA ALA A 48 2.06 -2.28 15.48
C ALA A 48 3.31 -2.98 14.93
N ASP A 49 3.25 -3.44 13.68
CA ASP A 49 4.41 -3.98 12.99
C ASP A 49 5.41 -2.89 12.63
N THR A 50 6.67 -3.12 12.99
CA THR A 50 7.78 -2.16 12.78
C THR A 50 8.77 -2.62 11.71
N LYS A 51 8.61 -3.84 11.21
CA LYS A 51 9.52 -4.44 10.22
C LYS A 51 8.74 -4.89 9.00
N LEU A 52 9.21 -4.49 7.83
CA LEU A 52 8.66 -4.94 6.57
C LEU A 52 8.89 -6.45 6.40
N ASN A 53 7.80 -7.18 6.22
CA ASN A 53 7.78 -8.58 5.83
C ASN A 53 7.20 -8.72 4.42
N CYS A 54 8.03 -9.19 3.48
CA CYS A 54 7.71 -9.42 2.07
C CYS A 54 8.30 -10.74 1.62
N GLY A 55 7.57 -11.48 0.78
CA GLY A 55 8.13 -12.61 0.05
C GLY A 55 9.25 -12.18 -0.91
N PRO A 56 10.12 -13.11 -1.33
CA PRO A 56 11.31 -12.79 -2.13
C PRO A 56 11.00 -12.33 -3.57
N GLY A 57 9.78 -12.57 -4.06
CA GLY A 57 9.45 -12.49 -5.49
C GLY A 57 9.84 -13.78 -6.23
N GLY A 58 9.54 -13.85 -7.52
CA GLY A 58 9.83 -15.02 -8.35
C GLY A 58 9.60 -14.76 -9.83
N GLY A 59 10.08 -15.65 -10.71
CA GLY A 59 9.88 -15.52 -12.16
C GLY A 59 10.50 -14.24 -12.76
N GLY A 60 11.67 -13.83 -12.28
CA GLY A 60 12.35 -12.61 -12.72
C GLY A 60 11.95 -11.33 -11.98
N TRP A 61 10.92 -11.38 -11.12
CA TRP A 61 10.54 -10.27 -10.27
C TRP A 61 11.37 -10.23 -9.00
N ARG A 62 11.94 -9.05 -8.69
CA ARG A 62 12.73 -8.81 -7.48
C ARG A 62 12.08 -7.76 -6.60
N LEU A 63 12.15 -7.94 -5.29
CA LEU A 63 11.66 -6.96 -4.32
C LEU A 63 12.41 -5.62 -4.47
N LEU A 64 11.67 -4.52 -4.52
CA LEU A 64 12.16 -3.15 -4.59
C LEU A 64 11.90 -2.43 -3.27
N LEU A 65 12.90 -2.44 -2.38
CA LEU A 65 12.77 -1.87 -1.03
C LEU A 65 12.50 -0.36 -1.03
N ALA A 66 13.01 0.38 -2.02
CA ALA A 66 12.78 1.83 -2.13
C ALA A 66 11.29 2.20 -2.21
N ASN A 67 10.45 1.32 -2.75
CA ASN A 67 9.01 1.54 -2.95
C ASN A 67 8.14 0.64 -2.03
N SER A 68 8.78 -0.10 -1.11
CA SER A 68 8.12 -1.02 -0.19
C SER A 68 8.17 -0.48 1.24
N ALA A 69 7.10 -0.68 2.01
CA ALA A 69 7.04 -0.23 3.40
C ALA A 69 5.97 -1.01 4.18
N VAL A 70 6.09 -0.94 5.51
CA VAL A 70 5.04 -1.32 6.44
C VAL A 70 4.48 -0.07 7.11
N LYS A 71 3.17 0.00 7.27
CA LYS A 71 2.52 0.98 8.12
C LYS A 71 1.38 0.34 8.90
N SER A 72 1.40 0.56 10.21
CA SER A 72 0.31 0.21 11.10
C SER A 72 -0.67 1.37 11.21
N PHE A 73 -1.93 1.09 10.93
CA PHE A 73 -3.04 2.03 11.11
C PHE A 73 -3.78 1.66 12.39
N ASP A 74 -3.76 2.54 13.39
CA ASP A 74 -4.51 2.37 14.63
C ASP A 74 -6.00 2.57 14.35
N LEU A 75 -6.80 1.52 14.48
CA LEU A 75 -8.24 1.56 14.24
C LEU A 75 -9.04 1.85 15.50
N ALA A 76 -8.48 1.62 16.70
CA ALA A 76 -9.23 1.78 17.95
C ALA A 76 -9.50 3.25 18.30
N GLY A 77 -8.59 4.15 17.90
CA GLY A 77 -8.70 5.59 18.13
C GLY A 77 -9.31 6.38 16.97
N ASN A 78 -9.66 5.72 15.86
CA ASN A 78 -10.02 6.39 14.61
C ASN A 78 -11.30 5.84 14.03
N ARG A 79 -12.10 6.71 13.40
CA ARG A 79 -13.39 6.34 12.81
C ARG A 79 -13.27 5.85 11.37
N TYR A 80 -12.29 6.39 10.64
CA TYR A 80 -12.10 6.10 9.23
C TYR A 80 -10.68 5.60 8.98
N LEU A 81 -10.58 4.56 8.16
CA LEU A 81 -9.40 4.29 7.34
C LEU A 81 -9.62 4.98 6.00
N ASN A 82 -8.96 6.12 5.80
CA ASN A 82 -8.95 6.83 4.54
C ASN A 82 -7.95 6.15 3.62
N LEU A 83 -8.44 5.30 2.70
CA LEU A 83 -7.61 4.58 1.75
C LEU A 83 -7.42 5.42 0.48
N HIS A 84 -6.17 5.68 0.11
CA HIS A 84 -5.81 6.36 -1.14
C HIS A 84 -5.03 5.38 -2.02
N GLN A 85 -5.64 4.96 -3.13
CA GLN A 85 -4.99 4.20 -4.19
C GLN A 85 -4.47 5.20 -5.22
N CYS A 86 -3.14 5.35 -5.28
CA CYS A 86 -2.48 6.25 -6.22
C CYS A 86 -1.80 5.43 -7.32
N VAL A 87 -2.02 5.84 -8.57
CA VAL A 87 -1.43 5.22 -9.76
C VAL A 87 -0.57 6.25 -10.48
N TRP A 88 0.67 5.88 -10.76
CA TRP A 88 1.61 6.65 -11.56
C TRP A 88 1.91 5.93 -12.87
N THR A 89 2.15 6.70 -13.91
CA THR A 89 2.45 6.18 -15.25
C THR A 89 3.75 6.73 -15.80
N SER A 90 4.47 5.92 -16.57
CA SER A 90 5.64 6.32 -17.36
C SER A 90 5.77 5.42 -18.58
N SER A 91 5.81 5.99 -19.79
CA SER A 91 6.04 5.25 -21.04
C SER A 91 5.19 3.97 -21.19
N GLY A 92 3.89 4.04 -20.87
CA GLY A 92 2.96 2.91 -20.94
C GLY A 92 3.04 1.91 -19.77
N GLN A 93 3.88 2.16 -18.77
CA GLN A 93 3.98 1.39 -17.55
C GLN A 93 3.12 2.00 -16.44
N TYR A 94 2.66 1.15 -15.53
CA TYR A 94 1.87 1.55 -14.36
C TYR A 94 2.59 1.15 -13.08
N TYR A 95 2.46 2.00 -12.07
CA TYR A 95 2.87 1.72 -10.71
C TYR A 95 1.76 2.19 -9.77
N MET A 96 1.29 1.30 -8.90
CA MET A 96 0.26 1.61 -7.91
C MET A 96 0.85 1.52 -6.50
N GLY A 97 0.50 2.47 -5.64
CA GLY A 97 0.82 2.47 -4.22
C GLY A 97 -0.39 2.85 -3.37
N VAL A 98 -0.36 2.41 -2.12
CA VAL A 98 -1.36 2.73 -1.09
C VAL A 98 -0.73 3.26 0.20
N LEU A 99 0.60 3.22 0.37
CA LEU A 99 1.24 3.65 1.61
C LEU A 99 1.85 5.06 1.55
N PRO A 100 1.78 5.81 2.66
CA PRO A 100 2.27 7.19 2.75
C PRO A 100 3.74 7.29 3.20
N ASN A 101 4.43 6.17 3.41
CA ASN A 101 5.72 6.11 4.11
C ASN A 101 6.77 5.23 3.42
N THR A 102 6.71 5.08 2.10
CA THR A 102 7.81 4.41 1.38
C THR A 102 9.07 5.29 1.38
N PRO A 103 10.28 4.70 1.35
CA PRO A 103 11.53 5.46 1.27
C PRO A 103 11.59 6.42 0.08
N ASN A 104 11.04 6.01 -1.07
CA ASN A 104 10.89 6.85 -2.24
C ASN A 104 9.63 7.71 -2.13
N ALA A 105 9.75 8.81 -1.39
CA ALA A 105 8.62 9.66 -1.04
C ALA A 105 7.87 10.29 -2.25
N ASN A 106 8.45 10.26 -3.45
CA ASN A 106 7.78 10.73 -4.67
C ASN A 106 6.52 9.93 -5.01
N PHE A 107 6.37 8.72 -4.47
CA PHE A 107 5.27 7.80 -4.72
C PHE A 107 4.48 7.47 -3.45
N ASN A 108 4.49 8.38 -2.47
CA ASN A 108 3.66 8.22 -1.27
C ASN A 108 2.21 8.67 -1.52
N THR A 109 1.29 8.02 -0.84
CA THR A 109 -0.14 8.35 -0.85
C THR A 109 -0.54 9.15 0.39
N GLY A 110 -1.82 9.53 0.46
CA GLY A 110 -2.45 10.12 1.63
C GLY A 110 -3.07 9.13 2.62
N THR A 111 -2.90 7.81 2.43
CA THR A 111 -3.59 6.81 3.26
C THR A 111 -3.33 7.02 4.75
N ASN A 112 -4.39 7.13 5.53
CA ASN A 112 -4.33 7.42 6.97
C ASN A 112 -5.51 6.80 7.73
N ALA A 113 -5.35 6.68 9.04
CA ALA A 113 -6.47 6.48 9.95
C ALA A 113 -6.71 7.80 10.69
N SER A 114 -7.96 8.27 10.71
CA SER A 114 -8.33 9.49 11.41
C SER A 114 -9.79 9.49 11.87
N GLY A 115 -10.16 10.49 12.67
CA GLY A 115 -11.57 10.74 13.05
C GLY A 115 -12.42 11.36 11.94
N THR A 116 -11.82 11.80 10.82
CA THR A 116 -12.49 12.54 9.74
C THR A 116 -12.35 11.80 8.42
N ALA A 117 -13.45 11.67 7.67
CA ALA A 117 -13.37 11.14 6.31
C ALA A 117 -12.64 12.15 5.42
N ASP A 118 -11.62 11.68 4.70
CA ASP A 118 -10.99 12.49 3.64
C ASP A 118 -12.03 12.76 2.55
N THR A 119 -11.97 13.95 1.94
CA THR A 119 -12.93 14.40 0.92
C THR A 119 -12.32 14.56 -0.46
N ALA A 120 -11.02 14.33 -0.60
CA ALA A 120 -10.29 14.42 -1.85
C ALA A 120 -9.14 13.40 -1.89
N LEU A 121 -8.77 13.00 -3.10
CA LEU A 121 -7.59 12.18 -3.37
C LEU A 121 -6.32 12.94 -2.99
N ASN A 122 -5.42 12.29 -2.26
CA ASN A 122 -4.11 12.82 -1.91
C ASN A 122 -3.02 11.85 -2.37
N CYS A 123 -2.32 12.23 -3.43
CA CYS A 123 -1.23 11.48 -4.02
C CYS A 123 -0.07 12.42 -4.33
N ARG A 124 1.16 11.93 -4.15
CA ARG A 124 2.34 12.64 -4.67
C ARG A 124 2.35 12.62 -6.19
N SER A 125 3.06 13.57 -6.81
CA SER A 125 3.08 13.74 -8.26
C SER A 125 3.82 12.63 -9.02
N GLY A 126 4.62 11.80 -8.33
CA GLY A 126 5.62 10.94 -8.97
C GLY A 126 6.95 11.67 -9.21
N GLY A 127 7.97 10.92 -9.66
CA GLY A 127 9.30 11.44 -9.96
C GLY A 127 10.06 10.55 -10.96
N GLY A 128 11.18 11.03 -11.50
CA GLY A 128 12.01 10.25 -12.43
C GLY A 128 11.31 9.89 -13.74
N GLY A 129 10.53 10.82 -14.30
CA GLY A 129 9.74 10.60 -15.53
C GLY A 129 8.39 9.93 -15.32
N TRP A 130 8.03 9.58 -14.07
CA TRP A 130 6.68 9.16 -13.72
C TRP A 130 5.80 10.36 -13.39
N SER A 131 4.52 10.26 -13.75
CA SER A 131 3.50 11.25 -13.39
C SER A 131 2.27 10.59 -12.81
N LEU A 132 1.64 11.24 -11.85
CA LEU A 132 0.36 10.80 -11.27
C LEU A 132 -0.67 10.71 -12.38
N ASN A 133 -1.37 9.58 -12.45
CA ASN A 133 -2.55 9.38 -13.28
C ASN A 133 -3.80 9.50 -12.40
N PRO A 134 -4.48 10.65 -12.39
CA PRO A 134 -5.66 10.86 -11.56
C PRO A 134 -6.87 10.02 -12.01
N SER A 135 -6.93 9.63 -13.29
CA SER A 135 -8.04 8.83 -13.83
C SER A 135 -8.04 7.39 -13.34
N ASP A 136 -6.87 6.85 -13.02
CA ASP A 136 -6.69 5.50 -12.47
C ASP A 136 -6.46 5.50 -10.94
N SER A 137 -6.52 6.67 -10.31
CA SER A 137 -6.36 6.84 -8.88
C SER A 137 -7.71 7.10 -8.21
N ALA A 138 -7.88 6.61 -6.98
CA ALA A 138 -9.13 6.77 -6.25
C ALA A 138 -8.87 6.79 -4.74
N PHE A 139 -9.81 7.36 -3.99
CA PHE A 139 -9.79 7.29 -2.54
C PHE A 139 -11.17 6.87 -2.03
N LEU A 140 -11.17 6.24 -0.85
CA LEU A 140 -12.39 5.87 -0.14
C LEU A 140 -12.13 5.90 1.36
N ALA A 141 -12.97 6.62 2.10
CA ALA A 141 -13.03 6.52 3.55
C ALA A 141 -13.82 5.26 3.94
N LEU A 142 -13.16 4.31 4.60
CA LEU A 142 -13.75 3.08 5.09
C LEU A 142 -14.02 3.21 6.58
N GLY A 143 -15.27 2.98 6.99
CA GLY A 143 -15.72 3.18 8.37
C GLY A 143 -16.88 4.17 8.44
N GLY A 144 -17.50 4.29 9.61
CA GLY A 144 -18.72 5.07 9.81
C GLY A 144 -19.43 4.72 11.09
#